data_AF-A0A952GUY5-F1
#
_entry.id   AF-A0A952GUY5-F1
#
_cell.length_a   1.000
_cell.length_b   1.000
_cell.length_c   1.000
_cell.angle_alpha   90.00
_cell.angle_beta   90.00
_cell.angle_gamma   90.00
#
_symmetry.space_group_name_H-M   'P 1'
#
loop_
_entity.id
_entity.type
_entity.pdbx_description
1 polymer ?
#
loop_
_entity_poly.entity_id
_entity_poly.type
_entity_poly.pdbx_seq_one_letter_code
_entity_poly.pdbx_strand_id
1 'polypeptide(L)'
;MVAAPLAAAPQAPATRPPAVEPAAEGAAPQGKISIPSDVQIFGKNDPNHRKATVIVNGEIVTGTDVDQRLALIVAANGGKVAPEEMDRLRLQVLRNLMDETLQIQEAKANKIEVSDEEVDQAYARVAQQNFSQNPKAMDAYLARIGSSPASLKRQIRGELAWQRLLRRNVQPFVNVSQSEVNEMLDRLKAAKGTEEYRIGEIFLSATPESKTAVFENAKKIIDQLRQGGSFVAYARQYSEASTAAVGGDLGWIRLAQLPTELQTAARELSPGQLVGPIDVRGGFDILYMIDKRQVLTADPRDAVLSLKQISINFPTNTTEADATRKAAEFAAAMKGAHGCGQVDGVAQRIGAQVVANDQVKARDLPGPLQTTMLNMSLGETSPPFGSIKEGVRVLMLCGRDDPKAANGPNFEELMTQMEDDRVNKRAQLYLRDLRRDAIIDYD
;
A
#
# COMPACT_ATOMS: atom_id res chain seq x y z
N MET A 1 6.77 -73.61 -40.74
CA MET A 1 7.71 -74.70 -40.41
C MET A 1 8.69 -74.81 -41.57
N VAL A 2 10.02 -74.77 -41.45
CA VAL A 2 10.99 -74.65 -40.35
C VAL A 2 12.30 -74.17 -41.01
N ALA A 3 13.13 -73.54 -40.16
CA ALA A 3 14.54 -73.19 -40.23
C ALA A 3 15.51 -73.81 -41.27
N ALA A 4 16.55 -73.00 -41.50
CA ALA A 4 17.93 -73.23 -42.01
C ALA A 4 18.71 -74.36 -41.27
N PRO A 5 20.03 -74.66 -41.44
CA PRO A 5 21.19 -73.78 -41.80
C PRO A 5 22.37 -74.43 -42.61
N LEU A 6 23.44 -73.67 -42.93
CA LEU A 6 24.85 -73.82 -42.48
C LEU A 6 25.85 -72.94 -43.28
N ALA A 7 27.01 -72.66 -42.68
CA ALA A 7 27.90 -71.49 -42.86
C ALA A 7 29.26 -71.73 -43.59
N ALA A 8 30.00 -70.64 -43.89
CA ALA A 8 31.46 -70.61 -44.13
C ALA A 8 32.10 -69.21 -43.83
N ALA A 9 33.44 -69.18 -43.65
CA ALA A 9 34.29 -68.32 -42.80
C ALA A 9 34.64 -66.86 -43.25
N PRO A 10 35.28 -66.01 -42.38
CA PRO A 10 35.57 -64.59 -42.66
C PRO A 10 37.06 -64.24 -42.95
N GLN A 11 37.28 -63.11 -43.64
CA GLN A 11 38.56 -62.40 -43.80
C GLN A 11 38.43 -60.93 -43.34
N ALA A 12 39.52 -60.33 -42.85
CA ALA A 12 39.59 -58.97 -42.28
C ALA A 12 40.00 -57.88 -43.32
N PRO A 13 39.53 -56.62 -43.19
CA PRO A 13 39.90 -55.52 -44.11
C PRO A 13 40.83 -54.44 -43.51
N ALA A 14 41.54 -53.74 -44.40
CA ALA A 14 42.37 -52.55 -44.14
C ALA A 14 41.61 -51.24 -44.48
N THR A 15 41.87 -50.17 -43.74
CA THR A 15 41.16 -48.87 -43.81
C THR A 15 41.94 -47.79 -44.59
N ARG A 16 41.23 -47.03 -45.43
CA ARG A 16 41.67 -45.76 -46.06
C ARG A 16 40.67 -44.64 -45.69
N PRO A 17 41.11 -43.39 -45.48
CA PRO A 17 40.21 -42.25 -45.22
C PRO A 17 39.70 -41.61 -46.53
N PRO A 18 38.44 -41.12 -46.59
CA PRO A 18 37.89 -40.45 -47.77
C PRO A 18 37.96 -38.92 -47.72
N ALA A 19 37.84 -38.36 -48.93
CA ALA A 19 37.97 -36.96 -49.35
C ALA A 19 36.69 -36.11 -49.13
N VAL A 20 36.86 -34.79 -49.31
CA VAL A 20 35.88 -33.71 -49.14
C VAL A 20 35.26 -33.29 -50.48
N GLU A 21 33.93 -33.07 -50.51
CA GLU A 21 33.19 -32.13 -51.41
C GLU A 21 31.68 -32.12 -51.06
N PRO A 22 30.84 -31.17 -51.52
CA PRO A 22 30.79 -29.74 -51.22
C PRO A 22 29.46 -29.32 -50.53
N ALA A 23 29.40 -28.07 -50.05
CA ALA A 23 28.27 -27.48 -49.32
C ALA A 23 27.10 -27.04 -50.22
N ALA A 24 25.87 -27.27 -49.76
CA ALA A 24 24.63 -26.70 -50.30
C ALA A 24 23.82 -26.02 -49.18
N GLU A 25 23.19 -24.90 -49.55
CA GLU A 25 22.45 -23.95 -48.72
C GLU A 25 21.32 -24.56 -47.85
N GLY A 26 21.24 -24.11 -46.60
CA GLY A 26 20.11 -24.33 -45.70
C GLY A 26 19.77 -23.04 -44.96
N ALA A 27 18.56 -22.54 -45.19
CA ALA A 27 18.01 -21.31 -44.62
C ALA A 27 18.06 -21.29 -43.08
N ALA A 28 18.40 -20.12 -42.51
CA ALA A 28 18.34 -19.89 -41.06
C ALA A 28 16.89 -19.92 -40.56
N PRO A 29 16.57 -20.68 -39.49
CA PRO A 29 15.28 -20.54 -38.83
C PRO A 29 15.29 -19.25 -38.00
N GLN A 30 14.32 -18.37 -38.26
CA GLN A 30 13.96 -17.29 -37.34
C GLN A 30 13.44 -17.91 -36.03
N GLY A 31 14.37 -18.21 -35.12
CA GLY A 31 14.08 -18.77 -33.81
C GLY A 31 13.60 -17.67 -32.87
N LYS A 32 12.34 -17.78 -32.43
CA LYS A 32 11.88 -17.11 -31.20
C LYS A 32 12.85 -17.46 -30.07
N ILE A 33 13.35 -16.45 -29.37
CA ILE A 33 14.14 -16.64 -28.16
C ILE A 33 13.23 -17.35 -27.14
N SER A 34 13.49 -18.63 -26.87
CA SER A 34 12.86 -19.37 -25.76
C SER A 34 13.49 -18.88 -24.47
N ILE A 35 12.83 -17.92 -23.82
CA ILE A 35 13.16 -17.51 -22.45
C ILE A 35 12.39 -18.45 -21.51
N PRO A 36 13.05 -19.23 -20.65
CA PRO A 36 12.38 -20.08 -19.67
C PRO A 36 11.60 -19.23 -18.65
N SER A 37 10.48 -19.75 -18.17
CA SER A 37 9.62 -19.11 -17.16
C SER A 37 10.31 -18.87 -15.81
N ASP A 38 11.40 -19.58 -15.55
CA ASP A 38 12.27 -19.40 -14.37
C ASP A 38 13.69 -19.06 -14.83
N VAL A 39 13.99 -17.77 -14.95
CA VAL A 39 15.36 -17.30 -15.18
C VAL A 39 16.09 -17.29 -13.83
N GLN A 40 16.83 -18.37 -13.53
CA GLN A 40 17.85 -18.32 -12.48
C GLN A 40 19.10 -17.64 -13.01
N ILE A 41 19.31 -16.39 -12.56
CA ILE A 41 20.54 -15.65 -12.83
C ILE A 41 21.67 -16.29 -12.01
N PHE A 42 22.60 -16.96 -12.69
CA PHE A 42 23.80 -17.49 -12.07
C PHE A 42 24.83 -16.38 -11.87
N GLY A 43 25.03 -15.98 -10.61
CA GLY A 43 26.10 -15.08 -10.18
C GLY A 43 25.97 -14.80 -8.69
N LYS A 44 27.07 -14.88 -7.93
CA LYS A 44 27.09 -14.29 -6.59
C LYS A 44 27.00 -12.79 -6.79
N ASN A 45 25.96 -12.15 -6.25
CA ASN A 45 25.93 -10.69 -6.09
C ASN A 45 27.20 -10.33 -5.30
N ASP A 46 28.21 -9.82 -5.99
CA ASP A 46 29.38 -9.25 -5.34
C ASP A 46 28.94 -7.92 -4.74
N PRO A 47 28.88 -7.78 -3.39
CA PRO A 47 28.47 -6.54 -2.75
C PRO A 47 29.39 -5.35 -3.09
N ASN A 48 30.55 -5.59 -3.71
CA ASN A 48 31.46 -4.57 -4.19
C ASN A 48 31.30 -4.23 -5.68
N HIS A 49 30.48 -4.96 -6.42
CA HIS A 49 30.23 -4.67 -7.83
C HIS A 49 29.08 -3.66 -7.96
N ARG A 50 29.45 -2.37 -7.93
CA ARG A 50 28.54 -1.24 -8.06
C ARG A 50 28.33 -0.92 -9.54
N LYS A 51 27.36 -1.58 -10.17
CA LYS A 51 26.85 -1.14 -11.48
C LYS A 51 25.88 0.02 -11.30
N ALA A 52 25.95 1.01 -12.19
CA ALA A 52 24.91 2.01 -12.26
C ALA A 52 23.59 1.30 -12.57
N THR A 53 22.53 1.70 -11.91
CA THR A 53 21.17 1.27 -12.28
C THR A 53 20.50 2.38 -13.09
N VAL A 54 20.78 3.63 -12.74
CA VAL A 54 20.37 4.79 -13.52
C VAL A 54 21.36 5.94 -13.28
N ILE A 55 21.59 6.75 -14.31
CA ILE A 55 22.37 7.99 -14.24
C ILE A 55 21.41 9.15 -14.46
N VAL A 56 21.37 10.10 -13.53
CA VAL A 56 20.45 11.25 -13.55
C VAL A 56 21.28 12.53 -13.62
N ASN A 57 21.31 13.19 -14.79
CA ASN A 57 22.16 14.36 -15.07
C ASN A 57 23.64 14.14 -14.65
N GLY A 58 24.16 12.93 -14.88
CA GLY A 58 25.52 12.54 -14.52
C GLY A 58 25.72 12.06 -13.07
N GLU A 59 24.71 12.16 -12.19
CA GLU A 59 24.75 11.54 -10.86
C GLU A 59 24.33 10.07 -10.96
N ILE A 60 25.13 9.17 -10.38
CA ILE A 60 24.90 7.73 -10.45
C ILE A 60 24.03 7.29 -9.28
N VAL A 61 22.95 6.56 -9.59
CA VAL A 61 22.17 5.78 -8.61
C VAL A 61 22.45 4.30 -8.86
N THR A 62 22.97 3.61 -7.84
CA THR A 62 23.41 2.22 -7.93
C THR A 62 22.34 1.24 -7.46
N GLY A 63 22.51 -0.04 -7.80
CA GLY A 63 21.64 -1.10 -7.29
C GLY A 63 21.68 -1.20 -5.76
N THR A 64 22.83 -0.88 -5.15
CA THR A 64 22.98 -0.82 -3.70
C THR A 64 22.13 0.28 -3.06
N ASP A 65 22.00 1.44 -3.70
CA ASP A 65 21.15 2.53 -3.19
C ASP A 65 19.68 2.09 -3.16
N VAL A 66 19.24 1.40 -4.22
CA VAL A 66 17.91 0.82 -4.33
C VAL A 66 17.69 -0.23 -3.24
N ASP A 67 18.62 -1.15 -3.06
CA ASP A 67 18.53 -2.21 -2.04
C ASP A 67 18.47 -1.64 -0.62
N GLN A 68 19.31 -0.65 -0.31
CA GLN A 68 19.36 -0.03 1.02
C GLN A 68 18.09 0.76 1.34
N ARG A 69 17.48 1.43 0.35
CA ARG A 69 16.20 2.13 0.54
C ARG A 69 15.05 1.12 0.64
N LEU A 70 15.07 0.05 -0.15
CA LEU A 70 14.07 -1.01 -0.10
C LEU A 70 14.07 -1.72 1.26
N ALA A 71 15.25 -1.98 1.83
CA ALA A 71 15.41 -2.57 3.16
C ALA A 71 14.69 -1.78 4.26
N LEU A 72 14.69 -0.43 4.18
CA LEU A 72 13.96 0.43 5.13
C LEU A 72 12.45 0.20 5.05
N ILE A 73 11.92 0.16 3.82
CA ILE A 73 10.48 -0.03 3.57
C ILE A 73 10.03 -1.42 4.05
N VAL A 74 10.83 -2.45 3.77
CA VAL A 74 10.56 -3.83 4.21
C VAL A 74 10.58 -3.94 5.72
N ALA A 75 11.57 -3.32 6.38
CA ALA A 75 11.67 -3.33 7.83
C ALA A 75 10.50 -2.62 8.51
N ALA A 76 10.03 -1.49 7.94
CA ALA A 76 8.86 -0.77 8.43
C ALA A 76 7.57 -1.61 8.33
N ASN A 77 7.47 -2.50 7.33
CA ASN A 77 6.36 -3.44 7.16
C ASN A 77 6.56 -4.78 7.91
N GLY A 78 7.46 -4.83 8.90
CA GLY A 78 7.68 -6.02 9.72
C GLY A 78 8.36 -7.18 8.98
N GLY A 79 9.02 -6.92 7.85
CA GLY A 79 9.79 -7.90 7.10
C GLY A 79 8.98 -8.87 6.25
N LYS A 80 7.67 -8.66 6.09
CA LYS A 80 6.78 -9.54 5.35
C LYS A 80 6.30 -8.86 4.08
N VAL A 81 6.98 -9.12 2.97
CA VAL A 81 6.59 -8.64 1.63
C VAL A 81 6.68 -9.82 0.67
N ALA A 82 5.64 -10.04 -0.12
CA ALA A 82 5.65 -11.11 -1.12
C ALA A 82 6.67 -10.81 -2.24
N PRO A 83 7.28 -11.83 -2.89
CA PRO A 83 8.26 -11.61 -3.96
C PRO A 83 7.75 -10.71 -5.10
N GLU A 84 6.49 -10.87 -5.51
CA GLU A 84 5.88 -10.08 -6.58
C GLU A 84 5.65 -8.61 -6.18
N GLU A 85 5.45 -8.37 -4.89
CA GLU A 85 5.35 -7.01 -4.32
C GLU A 85 6.73 -6.38 -4.16
N MET A 86 7.77 -7.17 -3.88
CA MET A 86 9.15 -6.70 -3.77
C MET A 86 9.64 -6.03 -5.06
N ASP A 87 9.36 -6.63 -6.23
CA ASP A 87 9.77 -6.06 -7.52
C ASP A 87 9.08 -4.74 -7.82
N ARG A 88 7.78 -4.63 -7.48
CA ARG A 88 7.03 -3.37 -7.62
C ARG A 88 7.59 -2.28 -6.71
N LEU A 89 7.91 -2.62 -5.46
CA LEU A 89 8.53 -1.70 -4.51
C LEU A 89 9.92 -1.27 -4.98
N ARG A 90 10.72 -2.18 -5.55
CA ARG A 90 12.04 -1.87 -6.12
C ARG A 90 11.94 -0.79 -7.20
N LEU A 91 10.99 -0.91 -8.11
CA LEU A 91 10.74 0.09 -9.15
C LEU A 91 10.27 1.43 -8.57
N GLN A 92 9.43 1.41 -7.52
CA GLN A 92 9.01 2.63 -6.84
C GLN A 92 10.18 3.31 -6.12
N VAL A 93 11.04 2.54 -5.45
CA VAL A 93 12.26 3.03 -4.79
C VAL A 93 13.20 3.67 -5.80
N LEU A 94 13.43 3.02 -6.95
CA LEU A 94 14.28 3.57 -8.00
C LEU A 94 13.76 4.93 -8.47
N ARG A 95 12.45 5.05 -8.76
CA ARG A 95 11.83 6.34 -9.14
C ARG A 95 12.01 7.40 -8.06
N ASN A 96 11.81 7.05 -6.79
CA ASN A 96 11.98 7.98 -5.69
C ASN A 96 13.44 8.43 -5.53
N LEU A 97 14.43 7.54 -5.75
CA LEU A 97 15.85 7.91 -5.71
C LEU A 97 16.24 8.83 -6.87
N MET A 98 15.62 8.65 -8.05
CA MET A 98 15.78 9.58 -9.16
C MET A 98 15.20 10.95 -8.81
N ASP A 99 14.00 11.01 -8.22
CA ASP A 99 13.38 12.26 -7.77
C ASP A 99 14.21 12.97 -6.72
N GLU A 100 14.66 12.24 -5.70
CA GLU A 100 15.55 12.75 -4.65
C GLU A 100 16.82 13.36 -5.26
N THR A 101 17.37 12.70 -6.28
CA THR A 101 18.54 13.18 -7.01
C THR A 101 18.25 14.49 -7.75
N LEU A 102 17.12 14.57 -8.47
CA LEU A 102 16.70 15.79 -9.16
C LEU A 102 16.43 16.94 -8.17
N GLN A 103 15.82 16.66 -7.02
CA GLN A 103 15.55 17.67 -5.99
C GLN A 103 16.84 18.25 -5.41
N ILE A 104 17.84 17.39 -5.12
CA ILE A 104 19.15 17.82 -4.61
C ILE A 104 19.87 18.66 -5.67
N GLN A 105 19.87 18.21 -6.93
CA GLN A 105 20.50 18.93 -8.04
C GLN A 105 19.86 20.29 -8.27
N GLU A 106 18.52 20.34 -8.26
CA GLU A 106 17.78 21.58 -8.50
C GLU A 106 18.00 22.59 -7.37
N ALA A 107 17.99 22.14 -6.10
CA ALA A 107 18.35 23.00 -4.97
C ALA A 107 19.77 23.55 -5.11
N LYS A 108 20.74 22.70 -5.50
CA LYS A 108 22.13 23.12 -5.75
C LYS A 108 22.23 24.13 -6.88
N ALA A 109 21.55 23.91 -8.01
CA ALA A 109 21.49 24.84 -9.14
C ALA A 109 20.93 26.22 -8.72
N ASN A 110 20.00 26.20 -7.78
CA ASN A 110 19.39 27.37 -7.17
C ASN A 110 20.22 28.00 -6.04
N LYS A 111 21.43 27.51 -5.77
CA LYS A 111 22.29 27.96 -4.65
C LYS A 111 21.61 27.82 -3.28
N ILE A 112 20.80 26.77 -3.13
CA ILE A 112 20.20 26.36 -1.87
C ILE A 112 21.04 25.23 -1.33
N GLU A 113 21.88 25.55 -0.36
CA GLU A 113 22.78 24.58 0.25
C GLU A 113 22.11 23.93 1.47
N VAL A 114 22.42 22.65 1.67
CA VAL A 114 22.09 21.89 2.88
C VAL A 114 23.41 21.35 3.40
N SER A 115 23.84 21.85 4.55
CA SER A 115 25.12 21.45 5.15
C SER A 115 25.06 20.04 5.73
N ASP A 116 26.21 19.39 5.84
CA ASP A 116 26.30 18.05 6.43
C ASP A 116 25.94 18.07 7.91
N GLU A 117 26.26 19.16 8.62
CA GLU A 117 25.88 19.36 10.02
C GLU A 117 24.35 19.38 10.19
N GLU A 118 23.62 20.00 9.28
CA GLU A 118 22.15 20.04 9.31
C GLU A 118 21.55 18.66 9.06
N VAL A 119 22.13 17.91 8.11
CA VAL A 119 21.75 16.52 7.84
C VAL A 119 22.02 15.65 9.07
N ASP A 120 23.16 15.82 9.72
CA ASP A 120 23.53 15.07 10.92
C ASP A 120 22.65 15.40 12.12
N GLN A 121 22.26 16.67 12.29
CA GLN A 121 21.29 17.07 13.30
C GLN A 121 19.91 16.48 13.03
N ALA A 122 19.45 16.48 11.78
CA ALA A 122 18.19 15.84 11.39
C ALA A 122 18.24 14.32 11.61
N TYR A 123 19.35 13.68 11.25
CA TYR A 123 19.60 12.27 11.49
C TYR A 123 19.56 11.93 12.98
N ALA A 124 20.19 12.76 13.83
CA ALA A 124 20.14 12.60 15.28
C ALA A 124 18.72 12.74 15.84
N ARG A 125 17.89 13.64 15.31
CA ARG A 125 16.47 13.76 15.70
C ARG A 125 15.67 12.50 15.40
N VAL A 126 15.91 11.85 14.25
CA VAL A 126 15.28 10.56 13.92
C VAL A 126 15.68 9.48 14.93
N ALA A 127 16.96 9.44 15.32
CA ALA A 127 17.45 8.52 16.35
C ALA A 127 16.84 8.81 17.74
N GLN A 128 16.61 10.08 18.09
CA GLN A 128 15.94 10.46 19.33
C GLN A 128 14.52 9.94 19.41
N GLN A 129 13.78 10.00 18.31
CA GLN A 129 12.38 9.55 18.26
C GLN A 129 12.24 8.02 18.30
N ASN A 130 13.18 7.29 17.68
CA ASN A 130 12.98 5.86 17.41
C ASN A 130 13.98 4.92 18.13
N PHE A 131 15.09 5.45 18.63
CA PHE A 131 16.22 4.64 19.14
C PHE A 131 16.75 5.15 20.48
N SER A 132 15.87 5.65 21.36
CA SER A 132 16.22 6.11 22.71
C SER A 132 17.40 7.09 22.72
N GLN A 133 17.42 8.03 21.76
CA GLN A 133 18.47 9.04 21.63
C GLN A 133 19.88 8.49 21.35
N ASN A 134 19.99 7.30 20.76
CA ASN A 134 21.26 6.67 20.44
C ASN A 134 21.47 6.49 18.92
N PRO A 135 22.15 7.43 18.24
CA PRO A 135 22.48 7.31 16.82
C PRO A 135 23.28 6.05 16.46
N LYS A 136 24.18 5.58 17.34
CA LYS A 136 24.95 4.35 17.09
C LYS A 136 24.06 3.10 17.10
N ALA A 137 23.01 3.09 17.94
CA ALA A 137 22.02 2.02 17.93
C ALA A 137 21.24 2.02 16.61
N MET A 138 20.94 3.21 16.07
CA MET A 138 20.31 3.35 14.76
C MET A 138 21.24 2.87 13.63
N ASP A 139 22.53 3.24 13.65
CA ASP A 139 23.53 2.75 12.68
C ASP A 139 23.58 1.22 12.65
N ALA A 140 23.66 0.60 13.84
CA ALA A 140 23.69 -0.86 13.99
C ALA A 140 22.38 -1.52 13.49
N TYR A 141 21.24 -0.87 13.74
CA TYR A 141 19.95 -1.32 13.22
C TYR A 141 19.90 -1.25 11.69
N LEU A 142 20.30 -0.13 11.10
CA LEU A 142 20.32 0.08 9.65
C LEU A 142 21.21 -0.96 8.96
N ALA A 143 22.40 -1.19 9.49
CA ALA A 143 23.30 -2.23 8.97
C ALA A 143 22.67 -3.63 9.06
N ARG A 144 22.01 -3.95 10.18
CA ARG A 144 21.38 -5.26 10.40
C ARG A 144 20.24 -5.55 9.42
N ILE A 145 19.47 -4.53 9.03
CA ILE A 145 18.36 -4.71 8.07
C ILE A 145 18.82 -4.65 6.61
N GLY A 146 20.10 -4.39 6.34
CA GLY A 146 20.64 -4.25 4.98
C GLY A 146 20.54 -2.83 4.40
N SER A 147 20.28 -1.83 5.24
CA SER A 147 20.33 -0.41 4.87
C SER A 147 21.65 0.25 5.33
N SER A 148 21.77 1.58 5.22
CA SER A 148 22.94 2.31 5.68
C SER A 148 22.61 3.69 6.24
N PRO A 149 23.44 4.24 7.15
CA PRO A 149 23.33 5.64 7.58
C PRO A 149 23.44 6.61 6.40
N ALA A 150 24.27 6.30 5.39
CA ALA A 150 24.44 7.12 4.21
C ALA A 150 23.14 7.22 3.37
N SER A 151 22.43 6.11 3.18
CA SER A 151 21.15 6.08 2.45
C SER A 151 20.08 6.93 3.15
N LEU A 152 19.99 6.86 4.48
CA LEU A 152 19.06 7.68 5.25
C LEU A 152 19.47 9.16 5.28
N LYS A 153 20.77 9.47 5.45
CA LYS A 153 21.28 10.84 5.38
C LYS A 153 21.07 11.47 3.99
N ARG A 154 21.19 10.70 2.91
CA ARG A 154 20.88 11.17 1.55
C ARG A 154 19.40 11.54 1.41
N GLN A 155 18.49 10.73 1.97
CA GLN A 155 17.05 11.03 2.04
C GLN A 155 16.80 12.38 2.71
N ILE A 156 17.36 12.54 3.90
CA ILE A 156 17.23 13.76 4.72
C ILE A 156 17.75 14.96 3.94
N ARG A 157 18.88 14.83 3.23
CA ARG A 157 19.41 15.90 2.39
C ARG A 157 18.43 16.28 1.28
N GLY A 158 17.86 15.29 0.59
CA GLY A 158 16.84 15.52 -0.45
C GLY A 158 15.60 16.24 0.08
N GLU A 159 15.06 15.78 1.21
CA GLU A 159 13.90 16.39 1.87
C GLU A 159 14.17 17.84 2.29
N LEU A 160 15.31 18.11 2.94
CA LEU A 160 15.70 19.46 3.36
C LEU A 160 15.94 20.39 2.16
N ALA A 161 16.61 19.89 1.12
CA ALA A 161 16.90 20.63 -0.10
C ALA A 161 15.60 21.03 -0.81
N TRP A 162 14.70 20.06 -0.98
CA TRP A 162 13.41 20.28 -1.60
C TRP A 162 12.53 21.23 -0.80
N GLN A 163 12.42 21.04 0.53
CA GLN A 163 11.65 21.91 1.39
C GLN A 163 12.13 23.37 1.32
N ARG A 164 13.45 23.61 1.34
CA ARG A 164 14.03 24.95 1.19
C ARG A 164 13.72 25.54 -0.16
N LEU A 165 13.82 24.74 -1.22
CA LEU A 165 13.50 25.16 -2.57
C LEU A 165 12.04 25.58 -2.68
N LEU A 166 11.10 24.76 -2.22
CA LEU A 166 9.68 25.09 -2.26
C LEU A 166 9.39 26.36 -1.43
N ARG A 167 9.95 26.48 -0.24
CA ARG A 167 9.77 27.66 0.61
C ARG A 167 10.27 28.95 -0.04
N ARG A 168 11.33 28.87 -0.86
CA ARG A 168 11.93 30.04 -1.51
C ARG A 168 11.32 30.35 -2.87
N ASN A 169 11.10 29.33 -3.69
CA ASN A 169 10.77 29.48 -5.11
C ASN A 169 9.30 29.20 -5.43
N VAL A 170 8.54 28.56 -4.53
CA VAL A 170 7.14 28.19 -4.79
C VAL A 170 6.19 28.92 -3.86
N GLN A 171 6.40 28.81 -2.54
CA GLN A 171 5.51 29.34 -1.52
C GLN A 171 5.23 30.85 -1.63
N PRO A 172 6.21 31.73 -1.92
CA PRO A 172 5.96 33.18 -2.03
C PRO A 172 5.06 33.58 -3.20
N PHE A 173 4.87 32.68 -4.18
CA PHE A 173 4.03 32.92 -5.34
C PHE A 173 2.65 32.25 -5.22
N VAL A 174 2.39 31.56 -4.11
CA VAL A 174 1.09 30.96 -3.81
C VAL A 174 0.29 31.95 -2.98
N ASN A 175 -0.80 32.45 -3.57
CA ASN A 175 -1.73 33.35 -2.90
C ASN A 175 -3.09 32.69 -2.84
N VAL A 176 -3.75 32.70 -1.68
CA VAL A 176 -5.17 32.34 -1.54
C VAL A 176 -5.91 33.60 -1.11
N SER A 177 -6.97 33.98 -1.82
CA SER A 177 -7.72 35.19 -1.46
C SER A 177 -8.69 34.92 -0.32
N GLN A 178 -8.97 35.93 0.50
CA GLN A 178 -9.98 35.82 1.56
C GLN A 178 -11.36 35.44 1.01
N SER A 179 -11.72 35.93 -0.19
CA SER A 179 -12.97 35.59 -0.85
C SER A 179 -13.06 34.08 -1.15
N GLU A 180 -11.96 33.47 -1.60
CA GLU A 180 -11.91 32.04 -1.91
C GLU A 180 -12.07 31.18 -0.64
N VAL A 181 -11.41 31.58 0.45
CA VAL A 181 -11.55 30.92 1.75
C VAL A 181 -12.98 31.05 2.27
N ASN A 182 -13.57 32.24 2.19
CA ASN A 182 -14.96 32.48 2.61
C ASN A 182 -15.96 31.67 1.77
N GLU A 183 -15.81 31.63 0.44
CA GLU A 183 -16.64 30.81 -0.44
C GLU A 183 -16.50 29.31 -0.13
N MET A 184 -15.31 28.86 0.24
CA MET A 184 -15.10 27.49 0.68
C MET A 184 -15.75 27.23 2.04
N LEU A 185 -15.59 28.12 3.03
CA LEU A 185 -16.28 28.02 4.32
C LEU A 185 -17.80 27.99 4.15
N ASP A 186 -18.35 28.85 3.30
CA ASP A 186 -19.79 28.92 3.05
C ASP A 186 -20.28 27.65 2.35
N ARG A 187 -19.51 27.10 1.40
CA ARG A 187 -19.80 25.78 0.82
C ARG A 187 -19.78 24.67 1.86
N LEU A 188 -18.79 24.64 2.76
CA LEU A 188 -18.69 23.64 3.82
C LEU A 188 -19.85 23.77 4.82
N LYS A 189 -20.24 24.99 5.20
CA LYS A 189 -21.38 25.26 6.08
C LYS A 189 -22.70 24.87 5.43
N ALA A 190 -22.91 25.23 4.16
CA ALA A 190 -24.10 24.84 3.39
C ALA A 190 -24.18 23.33 3.17
N ALA A 191 -23.02 22.66 3.12
CA ALA A 191 -22.93 21.21 3.06
C ALA A 191 -23.19 20.52 4.41
N LYS A 192 -23.21 21.23 5.53
CA LYS A 192 -23.28 20.63 6.87
C LYS A 192 -24.48 19.70 7.00
N GLY A 193 -24.25 18.49 7.49
CA GLY A 193 -25.27 17.45 7.63
C GLY A 193 -25.67 16.75 6.33
N THR A 194 -25.18 17.19 5.17
CA THR A 194 -25.32 16.43 3.92
C THR A 194 -24.37 15.23 3.92
N GLU A 195 -24.80 14.15 3.25
CA GLU A 195 -24.00 12.93 3.13
C GLU A 195 -23.05 13.03 1.93
N GLU A 196 -21.79 12.67 2.18
CA GLU A 196 -20.77 12.40 1.19
C GLU A 196 -20.40 10.92 1.21
N TYR A 197 -20.03 10.42 0.05
CA TYR A 197 -19.75 9.02 -0.20
C TYR A 197 -18.39 8.94 -0.90
N ARG A 198 -17.51 8.08 -0.40
CA ARG A 198 -16.26 7.74 -1.06
C ARG A 198 -16.47 6.43 -1.79
N ILE A 199 -16.45 6.48 -3.11
CA ILE A 199 -16.86 5.38 -3.98
C ILE A 199 -15.71 5.02 -4.91
N GLY A 200 -15.42 3.73 -5.02
CA GLY A 200 -14.59 3.17 -6.07
C GLY A 200 -15.45 2.75 -7.28
N GLU A 201 -14.97 2.97 -8.50
CA GLU A 201 -15.62 2.54 -9.74
C GLU A 201 -14.70 1.65 -10.59
N ILE A 202 -15.32 0.71 -11.32
CA ILE A 202 -14.72 -0.01 -12.45
C ILE A 202 -15.70 0.06 -13.61
N PHE A 203 -15.45 1.00 -14.51
CA PHE A 203 -16.19 1.10 -15.77
C PHE A 203 -15.60 0.17 -16.83
N LEU A 204 -16.46 -0.58 -17.51
CA LEU A 204 -16.12 -1.46 -18.63
C LEU A 204 -16.95 -1.04 -19.85
N SER A 205 -16.29 -0.65 -20.95
CA SER A 205 -17.01 -0.20 -22.13
C SER A 205 -17.67 -1.38 -22.86
N ALA A 206 -18.84 -1.14 -23.45
CA ALA A 206 -19.53 -2.13 -24.26
C ALA A 206 -20.26 -1.49 -25.44
N THR A 207 -20.11 -2.12 -26.60
CA THR A 207 -20.96 -1.89 -27.78
C THR A 207 -22.21 -2.78 -27.71
N PRO A 208 -23.26 -2.51 -28.48
CA PRO A 208 -24.43 -3.39 -28.54
C PRO A 208 -24.09 -4.86 -28.82
N GLU A 209 -23.08 -5.12 -29.66
CA GLU A 209 -22.63 -6.46 -30.06
C GLU A 209 -21.82 -7.16 -28.96
N SER A 210 -21.07 -6.40 -28.16
CA SER A 210 -20.19 -6.92 -27.11
C SER A 210 -20.84 -6.94 -25.72
N LYS A 211 -22.03 -6.34 -25.57
CA LYS A 211 -22.72 -6.13 -24.29
C LYS A 211 -22.81 -7.39 -23.43
N THR A 212 -23.22 -8.52 -24.00
CA THR A 212 -23.32 -9.79 -23.26
C THR A 212 -21.96 -10.29 -22.77
N ALA A 213 -20.92 -10.19 -23.59
CA ALA A 213 -19.58 -10.64 -23.22
C ALA A 213 -18.97 -9.77 -22.12
N VAL A 214 -19.16 -8.45 -22.20
CA VAL A 214 -18.69 -7.50 -21.18
C VAL A 214 -19.43 -7.69 -19.87
N PHE A 215 -20.74 -7.93 -19.90
CA PHE A 215 -21.54 -8.24 -18.71
C PHE A 215 -21.04 -9.50 -17.99
N GLU A 216 -20.76 -10.57 -18.73
CA GLU A 216 -20.22 -11.80 -18.16
C GLU A 216 -18.78 -11.62 -17.64
N ASN A 217 -17.98 -10.76 -18.27
CA ASN A 217 -16.67 -10.38 -17.73
C ASN A 217 -16.80 -9.59 -16.41
N ALA A 218 -17.72 -8.65 -16.35
CA ALA A 218 -17.98 -7.84 -15.16
C ALA A 218 -18.42 -8.71 -13.97
N LYS A 219 -19.27 -9.72 -14.20
CA LYS A 219 -19.62 -10.72 -13.19
C LYS A 219 -18.41 -11.48 -12.65
N LYS A 220 -17.50 -11.91 -13.53
CA LYS A 220 -16.26 -12.58 -13.10
C LYS A 220 -15.40 -11.68 -12.23
N ILE A 221 -15.28 -10.40 -12.58
CA ILE A 221 -14.56 -9.40 -11.77
C ILE A 221 -15.22 -9.30 -10.39
N ILE A 222 -16.55 -9.18 -10.33
CA ILE A 222 -17.31 -9.13 -9.06
C ILE A 222 -17.07 -10.38 -8.20
N ASP A 223 -17.08 -11.56 -8.80
CA ASP A 223 -16.85 -12.81 -8.06
C ASP A 223 -15.44 -12.87 -7.48
N GLN A 224 -14.43 -12.41 -8.21
CA GLN A 224 -13.05 -12.32 -7.71
C GLN A 224 -12.92 -11.29 -6.59
N LEU A 225 -13.58 -10.13 -6.71
CA LEU A 225 -13.60 -9.10 -5.66
C LEU A 225 -14.28 -9.61 -4.39
N ARG A 226 -15.39 -10.35 -4.52
CA ARG A 226 -16.07 -11.00 -3.39
C ARG A 226 -15.22 -12.08 -2.71
N GLN A 227 -14.29 -12.69 -3.44
CA GLN A 227 -13.31 -13.65 -2.91
C GLN A 227 -12.10 -12.97 -2.24
N GLY A 228 -12.09 -11.64 -2.11
CA GLY A 228 -11.01 -10.88 -1.47
C GLY A 228 -10.00 -10.28 -2.45
N GLY A 229 -10.29 -10.27 -3.75
CA GLY A 229 -9.48 -9.57 -4.74
C GLY A 229 -9.37 -8.07 -4.45
N SER A 230 -8.22 -7.47 -4.76
CA SER A 230 -7.99 -6.04 -4.54
C SER A 230 -8.75 -5.18 -5.56
N PHE A 231 -9.76 -4.42 -5.10
CA PHE A 231 -10.53 -3.51 -5.96
C PHE A 231 -9.61 -2.55 -6.74
N VAL A 232 -8.63 -1.94 -6.07
CA VAL A 232 -7.66 -1.00 -6.68
C VAL A 232 -6.86 -1.65 -7.80
N ALA A 233 -6.45 -2.92 -7.64
CA ALA A 233 -5.71 -3.64 -8.67
C ALA A 233 -6.59 -3.94 -9.89
N TYR A 234 -7.83 -4.40 -9.66
CA TYR A 234 -8.79 -4.66 -10.73
C TYR A 234 -9.19 -3.38 -11.46
N ALA A 235 -9.40 -2.27 -10.75
CA ALA A 235 -9.69 -0.97 -11.34
C ALA A 235 -8.54 -0.51 -12.25
N ARG A 236 -7.28 -0.60 -11.79
CA ARG A 236 -6.10 -0.26 -12.61
C ARG A 236 -5.95 -1.13 -13.86
N GLN A 237 -6.33 -2.40 -13.77
CA GLN A 237 -6.09 -3.38 -14.83
C GLN A 237 -7.21 -3.40 -15.87
N TYR A 238 -8.46 -3.29 -15.44
CA TYR A 238 -9.62 -3.54 -16.28
C TYR A 238 -10.50 -2.31 -16.52
N SER A 239 -10.44 -1.29 -15.66
CA SER A 239 -11.30 -0.14 -15.84
C SER A 239 -10.82 0.73 -16.99
N GLU A 240 -11.78 1.19 -17.79
CA GLU A 240 -11.57 2.16 -18.86
C GLU A 240 -11.94 3.59 -18.43
N ALA A 241 -12.29 3.80 -17.14
CA ALA A 241 -12.53 5.12 -16.58
C ALA A 241 -11.20 5.88 -16.34
N SER A 242 -11.28 7.21 -16.35
CA SER A 242 -10.12 8.06 -16.01
C SER A 242 -9.58 7.83 -14.58
N THR A 243 -10.44 7.35 -13.67
CA THR A 243 -10.08 7.00 -12.29
C THR A 243 -9.27 5.72 -12.18
N ALA A 244 -9.16 4.90 -13.23
CA ALA A 244 -8.34 3.68 -13.24
C ALA A 244 -6.90 3.93 -12.76
N ALA A 245 -6.30 5.07 -13.16
CA ALA A 245 -4.95 5.47 -12.76
C ALA A 245 -4.79 5.63 -11.23
N VAL A 246 -5.85 6.06 -10.54
CA VAL A 246 -5.90 6.22 -9.08
C VAL A 246 -6.60 5.05 -8.38
N GLY A 247 -6.77 3.92 -9.06
CA GLY A 247 -7.38 2.72 -8.47
C GLY A 247 -8.90 2.74 -8.44
N GLY A 248 -9.54 3.53 -9.29
CA GLY A 248 -10.99 3.66 -9.37
C GLY A 248 -11.59 4.60 -8.31
N ASP A 249 -10.80 5.24 -7.46
CA ASP A 249 -11.33 6.10 -6.38
C ASP A 249 -11.86 7.44 -6.94
N LEU A 250 -13.17 7.66 -6.82
CA LEU A 250 -13.84 8.91 -7.19
C LEU A 250 -13.62 10.04 -6.16
N GLY A 251 -13.03 9.72 -5.00
CA GLY A 251 -12.94 10.63 -3.86
C GLY A 251 -14.29 10.80 -3.17
N TRP A 252 -14.39 11.82 -2.31
CA TRP A 252 -15.63 12.16 -1.61
C TRP A 252 -16.57 12.93 -2.52
N ILE A 253 -17.71 12.33 -2.85
CA ILE A 253 -18.72 12.91 -3.73
C ILE A 253 -20.11 12.86 -3.09
N ARG A 254 -21.02 13.68 -3.60
CA ARG A 254 -22.46 13.52 -3.32
C ARG A 254 -23.07 12.63 -4.38
N LEU A 255 -24.02 11.77 -4.01
CA LEU A 255 -24.67 10.86 -4.97
C LEU A 255 -25.35 11.60 -6.13
N ALA A 256 -25.72 12.88 -5.97
CA ALA A 256 -26.26 13.72 -7.05
C ALA A 256 -25.26 14.01 -8.18
N GLN A 257 -23.98 13.74 -7.98
CA GLN A 257 -22.93 13.87 -8.99
C GLN A 257 -22.79 12.61 -9.85
N LEU A 258 -23.39 11.48 -9.43
CA LEU A 258 -23.41 10.24 -10.20
C LEU A 258 -24.58 10.22 -11.20
N PRO A 259 -24.45 9.50 -12.32
CA PRO A 259 -25.59 9.08 -13.15
C PRO A 259 -26.71 8.45 -12.32
N THR A 260 -27.96 8.61 -12.74
CA THR A 260 -29.16 8.19 -11.98
C THR A 260 -29.14 6.71 -11.60
N GLU A 261 -28.66 5.85 -12.50
CA GLU A 261 -28.55 4.41 -12.32
C GLU A 261 -27.56 4.08 -11.19
N LEU A 262 -26.41 4.76 -11.18
CA LEU A 262 -25.35 4.61 -10.18
C LEU A 262 -25.75 5.22 -8.83
N GLN A 263 -26.44 6.37 -8.85
CA GLN A 263 -26.95 7.02 -7.64
C GLN A 263 -27.87 6.09 -6.84
N THR A 264 -28.79 5.40 -7.52
CA THR A 264 -29.77 4.51 -6.88
C THR A 264 -29.05 3.35 -6.20
N ALA A 265 -28.15 2.69 -6.93
CA ALA A 265 -27.36 1.57 -6.40
C ALA A 265 -26.44 2.00 -5.25
N ALA A 266 -25.77 3.14 -5.37
CA ALA A 266 -24.85 3.65 -4.35
C ALA A 266 -25.55 4.04 -3.04
N ARG A 267 -26.82 4.44 -3.08
CA ARG A 267 -27.59 4.82 -1.89
C ARG A 267 -27.82 3.64 -0.94
N GLU A 268 -27.92 2.43 -1.47
CA GLU A 268 -28.21 1.21 -0.71
C GLU A 268 -26.93 0.52 -0.18
N LEU A 269 -25.76 0.95 -0.64
CA LEU A 269 -24.49 0.38 -0.21
C LEU A 269 -24.07 0.84 1.18
N SER A 270 -23.60 -0.11 1.98
CA SER A 270 -22.82 0.14 3.20
C SER A 270 -21.32 0.13 2.89
N PRO A 271 -20.46 0.82 3.67
CA PRO A 271 -19.02 0.73 3.54
C PRO A 271 -18.51 -0.72 3.51
N GLY A 272 -17.60 -1.02 2.58
CA GLY A 272 -17.08 -2.35 2.31
C GLY A 272 -17.93 -3.21 1.36
N GLN A 273 -19.10 -2.74 0.92
CA GLN A 273 -19.93 -3.47 -0.06
C GLN A 273 -19.66 -3.01 -1.48
N LEU A 274 -19.89 -3.93 -2.43
CA LEU A 274 -19.87 -3.64 -3.87
C LEU A 274 -21.19 -4.04 -4.53
N VAL A 275 -21.54 -3.35 -5.60
CA VAL A 275 -22.73 -3.61 -6.43
C VAL A 275 -22.36 -3.50 -7.90
N GLY A 276 -23.02 -4.30 -8.73
CA GLY A 276 -22.81 -4.35 -10.16
C GLY A 276 -23.08 -5.73 -10.74
N PRO A 277 -22.90 -5.89 -12.06
CA PRO A 277 -22.62 -4.82 -13.01
C PRO A 277 -23.88 -3.99 -13.30
N ILE A 278 -23.78 -2.67 -13.17
CA ILE A 278 -24.88 -1.72 -13.43
C ILE A 278 -24.80 -1.30 -14.89
N ASP A 279 -25.89 -1.45 -15.63
CA ASP A 279 -25.99 -0.98 -17.01
C ASP A 279 -25.99 0.55 -17.02
N VAL A 280 -25.01 1.13 -17.70
CA VAL A 280 -24.85 2.58 -17.85
C VAL A 280 -24.63 2.90 -19.32
N ARG A 281 -24.74 4.19 -19.67
CA ARG A 281 -24.51 4.61 -21.04
C ARG A 281 -23.09 4.26 -21.49
N GLY A 282 -23.00 3.35 -22.47
CA GLY A 282 -21.74 2.95 -23.10
C GLY A 282 -21.05 1.74 -22.45
N GLY A 283 -21.66 1.06 -21.48
CA GLY A 283 -21.01 -0.07 -20.83
C GLY A 283 -21.68 -0.55 -19.55
N PHE A 284 -20.83 -1.05 -18.64
CA PHE A 284 -21.24 -1.47 -17.31
C PHE A 284 -20.30 -0.89 -16.25
N ASP A 285 -20.87 -0.57 -15.10
CA ASP A 285 -20.12 -0.11 -13.93
C ASP A 285 -20.22 -1.07 -12.76
N ILE A 286 -19.12 -1.19 -12.03
CA ILE A 286 -19.07 -1.87 -10.73
C ILE A 286 -18.68 -0.82 -9.69
N LEU A 287 -19.54 -0.63 -8.69
CA LEU A 287 -19.29 0.32 -7.61
C LEU A 287 -18.86 -0.42 -6.34
N TYR A 288 -17.95 0.20 -5.60
CA TYR A 288 -17.53 -0.22 -4.27
C TYR A 288 -17.65 0.95 -3.30
N MET A 289 -18.37 0.77 -2.20
CA MET A 289 -18.48 1.79 -1.17
C MET A 289 -17.25 1.72 -0.26
N ILE A 290 -16.33 2.66 -0.43
CA ILE A 290 -15.13 2.76 0.41
C ILE A 290 -15.54 3.29 1.78
N ASP A 291 -16.28 4.40 1.80
CA ASP A 291 -16.74 5.03 3.04
C ASP A 291 -17.93 5.98 2.78
N LYS A 292 -18.64 6.37 3.85
CA LYS A 292 -19.77 7.29 3.82
C LYS A 292 -19.67 8.22 5.02
N ARG A 293 -19.79 9.54 4.88
CA ARG A 293 -19.71 10.47 6.01
C ARG A 293 -20.77 11.56 5.90
N GLN A 294 -21.05 12.24 6.99
CA GLN A 294 -21.77 13.51 6.97
C GLN A 294 -20.79 14.68 7.10
N VAL A 295 -21.03 15.75 6.36
CA VAL A 295 -20.14 16.91 6.31
C VAL A 295 -20.32 17.75 7.56
N LEU A 296 -19.20 18.14 8.19
CA LEU A 296 -19.16 19.00 9.40
C LEU A 296 -20.05 18.49 10.55
N THR A 297 -20.14 17.17 10.70
CA THR A 297 -20.79 16.52 11.83
C THR A 297 -19.78 15.59 12.50
N ALA A 298 -19.88 15.44 13.83
CA ALA A 298 -19.14 14.38 14.51
C ALA A 298 -19.59 13.03 13.96
N ASP A 299 -18.64 12.25 13.45
CA ASP A 299 -18.86 10.85 13.09
C ASP A 299 -18.32 9.98 14.22
N PRO A 300 -19.13 9.19 14.94
CA PRO A 300 -18.65 8.33 16.01
C PRO A 300 -17.51 7.40 15.60
N ARG A 301 -17.39 7.05 14.31
CA ARG A 301 -16.27 6.24 13.78
C ARG A 301 -14.91 6.95 13.85
N ASP A 302 -14.89 8.26 14.09
CA ASP A 302 -13.66 9.03 14.26
C ASP A 302 -13.16 9.05 15.71
N ALA A 303 -13.87 8.38 16.61
CA ALA A 303 -13.43 8.24 17.99
C ALA A 303 -12.09 7.51 18.08
N VAL A 304 -11.20 8.03 18.93
CA VAL A 304 -9.96 7.36 19.33
C VAL A 304 -10.26 6.52 20.56
N LEU A 305 -10.05 5.22 20.43
CA LEU A 305 -10.37 4.23 21.44
C LEU A 305 -9.11 3.80 22.17
N SER A 306 -9.21 3.73 23.49
CA SER A 306 -8.27 3.00 24.33
C SER A 306 -8.82 1.60 24.56
N LEU A 307 -8.14 0.61 23.99
CA LEU A 307 -8.55 -0.78 24.02
C LEU A 307 -7.51 -1.63 24.75
N LYS A 308 -8.00 -2.55 25.59
CA LYS A 308 -7.23 -3.70 26.05
C LYS A 308 -7.68 -4.93 25.28
N GLN A 309 -6.77 -5.57 24.56
CA GLN A 309 -6.99 -6.87 23.97
C GLN A 309 -6.56 -7.95 24.96
N ILE A 310 -7.49 -8.86 25.26
CA ILE A 310 -7.23 -10.02 26.10
C ILE A 310 -7.34 -11.25 25.23
N SER A 311 -6.32 -12.11 25.22
CA SER A 311 -6.28 -13.29 24.36
C SER A 311 -5.78 -14.53 25.06
N ILE A 312 -6.37 -15.67 24.71
CA ILE A 312 -5.85 -17.01 25.03
C ILE A 312 -5.43 -17.73 23.75
N ASN A 313 -4.33 -18.46 23.84
CA ASN A 313 -3.82 -19.29 22.75
C ASN A 313 -3.94 -20.76 23.12
N PHE A 314 -4.09 -21.61 22.10
CA PHE A 314 -4.21 -23.05 22.29
C PHE A 314 -2.95 -23.74 21.80
N PRO A 315 -2.33 -24.64 22.59
CA PRO A 315 -1.28 -25.51 22.11
C PRO A 315 -1.74 -26.34 20.90
N THR A 316 -0.83 -26.62 19.97
CA THR A 316 -1.10 -27.31 18.69
C THR A 316 -1.68 -28.72 18.85
N ASN A 317 -1.61 -29.33 20.04
CA ASN A 317 -2.17 -30.64 20.36
C ASN A 317 -3.50 -30.59 21.13
N THR A 318 -4.11 -29.41 21.29
CA THR A 318 -5.38 -29.27 22.03
C THR A 318 -6.54 -29.85 21.22
N THR A 319 -7.37 -30.70 21.84
CA THR A 319 -8.58 -31.21 21.18
C THR A 319 -9.60 -30.09 20.98
N GLU A 320 -10.47 -30.21 19.97
CA GLU A 320 -11.51 -29.22 19.70
C GLU A 320 -12.48 -29.07 20.88
N ALA A 321 -12.80 -30.17 21.56
CA ALA A 321 -13.65 -30.17 22.76
C ALA A 321 -13.00 -29.38 23.91
N ASP A 322 -11.71 -29.58 24.16
CA ASP A 322 -10.98 -28.85 25.20
C ASP A 322 -10.82 -27.37 24.86
N ALA A 323 -10.54 -27.05 23.60
CA ALA A 323 -10.43 -25.67 23.13
C ALA A 323 -11.77 -24.93 23.27
N THR A 324 -12.87 -25.57 22.88
CA THR A 324 -14.22 -25.01 23.00
C THR A 324 -14.58 -24.76 24.46
N ARG A 325 -14.30 -25.72 25.35
CA ARG A 325 -14.51 -25.57 26.80
C ARG A 325 -13.71 -24.37 27.36
N LYS A 326 -12.41 -24.29 27.07
CA LYS A 326 -11.56 -23.19 27.53
C LYS A 326 -11.98 -21.84 26.96
N ALA A 327 -12.43 -21.79 25.70
CA ALA A 327 -12.96 -20.58 25.09
C ALA A 327 -14.26 -20.12 25.78
N ALA A 328 -15.13 -21.05 26.17
CA ALA A 328 -16.35 -20.74 26.92
C ALA A 328 -16.03 -20.23 28.35
N GLU A 329 -15.08 -20.86 29.04
CA GLU A 329 -14.58 -20.39 30.35
C GLU A 329 -13.97 -18.99 30.25
N PHE A 330 -13.16 -18.75 29.22
CA PHE A 330 -12.60 -17.44 28.92
C PHE A 330 -13.69 -16.40 28.68
N ALA A 331 -14.67 -16.70 27.83
CA ALA A 331 -15.79 -15.80 27.54
C ALA A 331 -16.60 -15.47 28.80
N ALA A 332 -16.84 -16.47 29.67
CA ALA A 332 -17.53 -16.27 30.94
C ALA A 332 -16.74 -15.40 31.91
N ALA A 333 -15.43 -15.63 32.02
CA ALA A 333 -14.53 -14.82 32.85
C ALA A 333 -14.48 -13.36 32.37
N MET A 334 -14.41 -13.15 31.06
CA MET A 334 -14.39 -11.81 30.47
C MET A 334 -15.74 -11.10 30.62
N LYS A 335 -16.86 -11.80 30.50
CA LYS A 335 -18.20 -11.22 30.71
C LYS A 335 -18.39 -10.68 32.14
N GLY A 336 -17.76 -11.31 33.13
CA GLY A 336 -17.77 -10.85 34.52
C GLY A 336 -16.69 -9.80 34.84
N ALA A 337 -15.76 -9.54 33.92
CA ALA A 337 -14.72 -8.54 34.11
C ALA A 337 -15.25 -7.15 33.73
N HIS A 338 -15.63 -6.37 34.73
CA HIS A 338 -16.03 -4.98 34.55
C HIS A 338 -14.90 -4.04 34.95
N GLY A 339 -14.52 -3.16 34.03
CA GLY A 339 -13.56 -2.09 34.29
C GLY A 339 -12.10 -2.47 34.04
N CYS A 340 -11.39 -1.53 33.42
CA CYS A 340 -10.04 -1.75 32.89
C CYS A 340 -8.92 -1.90 33.93
N GLY A 341 -9.19 -1.52 35.18
CA GLY A 341 -8.26 -1.74 36.28
C GLY A 341 -8.25 -3.18 36.81
N GLN A 342 -9.34 -3.93 36.61
CA GLN A 342 -9.47 -5.29 37.16
C GLN A 342 -9.14 -6.39 36.13
N VAL A 343 -9.15 -6.05 34.84
CA VAL A 343 -9.00 -7.02 33.76
C VAL A 343 -7.63 -7.71 33.75
N ASP A 344 -6.56 -7.02 34.18
CA ASP A 344 -5.22 -7.60 34.22
C ASP A 344 -5.14 -8.74 35.24
N GLY A 345 -5.77 -8.57 36.41
CA GLY A 345 -5.85 -9.60 37.45
C GLY A 345 -6.80 -10.76 37.10
N VAL A 346 -7.84 -10.51 36.29
CA VAL A 346 -8.68 -11.58 35.72
C VAL A 346 -7.89 -12.38 34.69
N ALA A 347 -7.23 -11.68 33.76
CA ALA A 347 -6.43 -12.29 32.70
C ALA A 347 -5.30 -13.15 33.28
N GLN A 348 -4.60 -12.68 34.30
CA GLN A 348 -3.53 -13.44 34.96
C GLN A 348 -4.05 -14.76 35.58
N ARG A 349 -5.24 -14.75 36.20
CA ARG A 349 -5.83 -15.96 36.81
C ARG A 349 -6.21 -17.03 35.79
N ILE A 350 -6.60 -16.62 34.58
CA ILE A 350 -7.00 -17.53 33.50
C ILE A 350 -5.88 -17.79 32.49
N GLY A 351 -4.67 -17.28 32.74
CA GLY A 351 -3.52 -17.46 31.85
C GLY A 351 -3.66 -16.73 30.51
N ALA A 352 -4.45 -15.66 30.44
CA ALA A 352 -4.61 -14.83 29.25
C ALA A 352 -3.54 -13.75 29.15
N GLN A 353 -3.20 -13.37 27.93
CA GLN A 353 -2.30 -12.27 27.61
C GLN A 353 -3.09 -10.98 27.42
N VAL A 354 -2.57 -9.86 27.93
CA VAL A 354 -3.17 -8.53 27.78
C VAL A 354 -2.23 -7.63 26.99
N VAL A 355 -2.77 -6.97 25.96
CA VAL A 355 -2.08 -5.93 25.18
C VAL A 355 -2.95 -4.68 25.20
N ALA A 356 -2.37 -3.53 25.52
CA ALA A 356 -3.08 -2.25 25.53
C ALA A 356 -2.64 -1.38 24.34
N ASN A 357 -3.60 -0.67 23.74
CA ASN A 357 -3.36 0.38 22.74
C ASN A 357 -4.37 1.51 22.96
N ASP A 358 -3.87 2.72 23.16
CA ASP A 358 -4.64 3.92 23.46
C ASP A 358 -4.95 4.79 22.22
N GLN A 359 -4.47 4.41 21.05
CA GLN A 359 -4.55 5.18 19.81
C GLN A 359 -5.30 4.44 18.69
N VAL A 360 -6.29 3.60 19.02
CA VAL A 360 -7.03 2.84 18.01
C VAL A 360 -8.19 3.68 17.48
N LYS A 361 -8.14 4.10 16.21
CA LYS A 361 -9.29 4.79 15.59
C LYS A 361 -10.41 3.78 15.31
N ALA A 362 -11.64 4.11 15.69
CA ALA A 362 -12.78 3.22 15.46
C ALA A 362 -12.99 2.90 13.96
N ARG A 363 -12.68 3.85 13.06
CA ARG A 363 -12.73 3.68 11.60
C ARG A 363 -11.79 2.60 11.05
N ASP A 364 -10.69 2.32 11.75
CA ASP A 364 -9.68 1.35 11.30
C ASP A 364 -10.05 -0.09 11.73
N LEU A 365 -11.11 -0.26 12.52
CA LEU A 365 -11.60 -1.57 12.95
C LEU A 365 -12.45 -2.24 11.85
N PRO A 366 -12.39 -3.59 11.71
CA PRO A 366 -13.30 -4.32 10.85
C PRO A 366 -14.77 -4.08 11.20
N GLY A 367 -15.66 -4.01 10.20
CA GLY A 367 -17.07 -3.60 10.35
C GLY A 367 -17.82 -4.18 11.57
N PRO A 368 -17.83 -5.52 11.79
CA PRO A 368 -18.50 -6.10 12.95
C PRO A 368 -17.93 -5.63 14.29
N LEU A 369 -16.60 -5.48 14.38
CA LEU A 369 -15.92 -5.00 15.59
C LEU A 369 -16.12 -3.50 15.78
N GLN A 370 -16.08 -2.71 14.71
CA GLN A 370 -16.38 -1.28 14.74
C GLN A 370 -17.76 -1.02 15.34
N THR A 371 -18.80 -1.66 14.80
CA THR A 371 -20.18 -1.51 15.31
C THR A 371 -20.29 -1.91 16.77
N THR A 372 -19.64 -3.02 17.15
CA THR A 372 -19.61 -3.48 18.54
C THR A 372 -18.94 -2.45 19.44
N MET A 373 -17.74 -1.98 19.07
CA MET A 373 -16.96 -1.02 19.85
C MET A 373 -17.67 0.31 20.02
N LEU A 374 -18.42 0.79 19.03
CA LEU A 374 -19.15 2.07 19.11
C LEU A 374 -20.37 2.00 20.03
N ASN A 375 -21.00 0.83 20.13
CA ASN A 375 -22.20 0.61 20.96
C ASN A 375 -21.89 0.21 22.41
N MET A 376 -20.65 -0.17 22.72
CA MET A 376 -20.23 -0.57 24.06
C MET A 376 -20.02 0.62 25.00
N SER A 377 -20.23 0.39 26.30
CA SER A 377 -19.90 1.32 27.38
C SER A 377 -18.44 1.14 27.84
N LEU A 378 -17.89 2.16 28.51
CA LEU A 378 -16.55 2.06 29.12
C LEU A 378 -16.51 0.93 30.16
N GLY A 379 -15.47 0.10 30.09
CA GLY A 379 -15.26 -1.06 30.94
C GLY A 379 -15.98 -2.33 30.47
N GLU A 380 -16.75 -2.28 29.38
CA GLU A 380 -17.36 -3.46 28.77
C GLU A 380 -16.39 -4.21 27.84
N THR A 381 -16.72 -5.47 27.56
CA THR A 381 -15.98 -6.37 26.69
C THR A 381 -16.78 -6.75 25.45
N SER A 382 -16.11 -6.86 24.30
CA SER A 382 -16.68 -7.43 23.08
C SER A 382 -17.07 -8.89 23.28
N PRO A 383 -17.96 -9.43 22.44
CA PRO A 383 -18.03 -10.88 22.26
C PRO A 383 -16.65 -11.44 21.89
N PRO A 384 -16.34 -12.69 22.29
CA PRO A 384 -15.10 -13.34 21.89
C PRO A 384 -15.05 -13.56 20.38
N PHE A 385 -13.89 -13.35 19.78
CA PHE A 385 -13.64 -13.56 18.34
C PHE A 385 -12.28 -14.22 18.11
N GLY A 386 -12.08 -14.80 16.93
CA GLY A 386 -10.87 -15.53 16.56
C GLY A 386 -11.15 -17.00 16.23
N SER A 387 -10.12 -17.84 16.30
CA SER A 387 -10.21 -19.27 16.00
C SER A 387 -9.34 -20.09 16.94
N ILE A 388 -9.55 -21.39 17.02
CA ILE A 388 -8.71 -22.28 17.83
C ILE A 388 -7.24 -22.23 17.38
N LYS A 389 -6.99 -22.04 16.07
CA LYS A 389 -5.64 -21.96 15.51
C LYS A 389 -4.94 -20.63 15.84
N GLU A 390 -5.68 -19.53 15.82
CA GLU A 390 -5.13 -18.18 15.99
C GLU A 390 -5.29 -17.61 17.40
N GLY A 391 -5.96 -18.36 18.27
CA GLY A 391 -6.38 -17.91 19.60
C GLY A 391 -7.74 -17.21 19.60
N VAL A 392 -8.34 -17.17 20.78
CA VAL A 392 -9.61 -16.47 21.04
C VAL A 392 -9.31 -15.19 21.81
N ARG A 393 -9.97 -14.10 21.41
CA ARG A 393 -9.70 -12.74 21.86
C ARG A 393 -10.97 -12.03 22.28
N VAL A 394 -10.83 -11.08 23.19
CA VAL A 394 -11.86 -10.11 23.56
C VAL A 394 -11.20 -8.72 23.61
N LEU A 395 -11.94 -7.70 23.16
CA LEU A 395 -11.54 -6.30 23.30
C LEU A 395 -12.34 -5.67 24.44
N MET A 396 -11.65 -5.06 25.40
CA MET A 396 -12.27 -4.23 26.44
C MET A 396 -12.07 -2.76 26.11
N LEU A 397 -13.16 -1.98 26.16
CA LEU A 397 -13.12 -0.55 25.93
C LEU A 397 -12.75 0.18 27.22
N CYS A 398 -11.58 0.83 27.25
CA CYS A 398 -11.04 1.51 28.44
C CYS A 398 -11.14 3.03 28.39
N GLY A 399 -11.23 3.58 27.19
CA GLY A 399 -11.41 4.99 26.96
C GLY A 399 -11.97 5.22 25.57
N ARG A 400 -12.74 6.29 25.43
CA ARG A 400 -13.24 6.75 24.15
C ARG A 400 -13.11 8.26 24.16
N ASP A 401 -12.31 8.79 23.24
CA ASP A 401 -12.30 10.22 22.94
C ASP A 401 -13.20 10.42 21.72
N ASP A 402 -14.43 10.86 21.99
CA ASP A 402 -15.41 11.10 20.94
C ASP A 402 -15.03 12.35 20.14
N PRO A 403 -15.17 12.31 18.80
CA PRO A 403 -14.86 13.45 17.97
C PRO A 403 -15.83 14.58 18.30
N LYS A 404 -15.28 15.76 18.60
CA LYS A 404 -16.09 16.95 18.83
C LYS A 404 -16.88 17.28 17.57
N ALA A 405 -18.11 17.76 17.72
CA ALA A 405 -18.91 18.26 16.60
C ALA A 405 -18.08 19.28 15.82
N ALA A 406 -17.66 18.90 14.62
CA ALA A 406 -16.79 19.73 13.81
C ALA A 406 -17.55 21.01 13.44
N ASN A 407 -17.07 22.17 13.92
CA ASN A 407 -17.45 23.46 13.34
C ASN A 407 -16.82 23.67 11.95
N GLY A 408 -16.14 22.64 11.42
CA GLY A 408 -15.24 22.74 10.29
C GLY A 408 -13.93 23.42 10.65
N PRO A 409 -13.00 23.49 9.69
CA PRO A 409 -11.81 24.31 9.86
C PRO A 409 -12.23 25.76 10.06
N ASN A 410 -11.54 26.47 10.94
CA ASN A 410 -11.67 27.93 10.99
C ASN A 410 -11.04 28.57 9.74
N PHE A 411 -11.22 29.89 9.58
CA PHE A 411 -10.69 30.60 8.40
C PHE A 411 -9.18 30.42 8.20
N GLU A 412 -8.40 30.52 9.27
CA GLU A 412 -6.93 30.42 9.22
C GLU A 412 -6.48 28.99 8.89
N GLU A 413 -7.12 27.99 9.50
CA GLU A 413 -6.89 26.57 9.19
C GLU A 413 -7.20 26.26 7.73
N LEU A 414 -8.34 26.73 7.21
CA LEU A 414 -8.73 26.50 5.82
C LEU A 414 -7.82 27.23 4.84
N MET A 415 -7.43 28.47 5.15
CA MET A 415 -6.49 29.23 4.34
C MET A 415 -5.15 28.51 4.25
N THR A 416 -4.61 28.07 5.38
CA THR A 416 -3.35 27.31 5.45
C THR A 416 -3.45 26.03 4.64
N GLN A 417 -4.53 25.26 4.80
CA GLN A 417 -4.76 24.05 4.03
C GLN A 417 -4.81 24.31 2.51
N MET A 418 -5.50 25.37 2.08
CA MET A 418 -5.60 25.74 0.67
C MET A 418 -4.25 26.22 0.10
N GLU A 419 -3.45 26.91 0.90
CA GLU A 419 -2.08 27.32 0.54
C GLU A 419 -1.19 26.08 0.37
N ASP A 420 -1.20 25.17 1.34
CA ASP A 420 -0.44 23.92 1.29
C ASP A 420 -0.83 23.06 0.08
N ASP A 421 -2.13 22.92 -0.20
CA ASP A 421 -2.62 22.20 -1.38
C ASP A 421 -2.10 22.82 -2.69
N ARG A 422 -2.03 24.15 -2.78
CA ARG A 422 -1.48 24.87 -3.94
C ARG A 422 0.03 24.72 -4.04
N VAL A 423 0.76 24.80 -2.91
CA VAL A 423 2.20 24.54 -2.85
C VAL A 423 2.49 23.13 -3.33
N ASN A 424 1.75 22.13 -2.83
CA ASN A 424 1.92 20.72 -3.20
C ASN A 424 1.64 20.48 -4.69
N LYS A 425 0.57 21.04 -5.24
CA LYS A 425 0.27 20.93 -6.69
C LYS A 425 1.38 21.56 -7.53
N ARG A 426 1.88 22.73 -7.14
CA ARG A 426 3.00 23.37 -7.84
C ARG A 426 4.30 22.58 -7.68
N ALA A 427 4.57 22.01 -6.51
CA ALA A 427 5.73 21.15 -6.27
C ALA A 427 5.70 19.90 -7.18
N GLN A 428 4.52 19.27 -7.33
CA GLN A 428 4.34 18.14 -8.24
C GLN A 428 4.58 18.51 -9.70
N LEU A 429 4.07 19.66 -10.15
CA LEU A 429 4.32 20.18 -11.50
C LEU A 429 5.81 20.49 -11.71
N TYR A 430 6.45 21.13 -10.73
CA TYR A 430 7.87 21.42 -10.76
C TYR A 430 8.68 20.13 -10.92
N LEU A 431 8.44 19.12 -10.07
CA LEU A 431 9.16 17.85 -10.14
C LEU A 431 8.89 17.10 -11.45
N ARG A 432 7.66 17.14 -11.97
CA ARG A 432 7.33 16.60 -13.29
C ARG A 432 8.16 17.27 -14.39
N ASP A 433 8.29 18.59 -14.35
CA ASP A 433 9.06 19.34 -15.33
C ASP A 433 10.56 19.05 -15.20
N LEU A 434 11.09 18.89 -13.97
CA LEU A 434 12.46 18.42 -13.74
C LEU A 434 12.71 17.04 -14.35
N ARG A 435 11.79 16.09 -14.18
CA ARG A 435 11.91 14.76 -14.80
C ARG A 435 11.91 14.83 -16.33
N ARG A 436 11.09 15.71 -16.89
CA ARG A 436 11.00 15.91 -18.34
C ARG A 436 12.28 16.51 -18.91
N ASP A 437 12.90 17.42 -18.17
CA ASP A 437 14.09 18.14 -18.62
C ASP A 437 15.41 17.41 -18.26
N ALA A 438 15.34 16.39 -17.41
CA ALA A 438 16.48 15.58 -17.00
C ALA A 438 16.96 14.62 -18.09
N ILE A 439 18.28 14.42 -18.15
CA ILE A 439 18.90 13.35 -18.93
C ILE A 439 19.02 12.13 -18.01
N ILE A 440 18.31 11.05 -18.37
CA ILE A 440 18.22 9.82 -17.58
C ILE A 440 18.67 8.64 -18.45
N ASP A 441 19.82 8.06 -18.09
CA ASP A 441 20.35 6.87 -18.75
C ASP A 441 20.16 5.64 -17.86
N TYR A 442 19.56 4.59 -18.40
CA TYR A 442 19.37 3.30 -17.71
C TYR A 442 20.39 2.29 -18.22
N ASP A 443 20.98 1.52 -17.30
CA ASP A 443 22.01 0.50 -17.57
C ASP A 443 21.43 -0.91 -17.75
#